data_AF-A0A7G9WCN3-F1
#
_entry.id   AF-A0A7G9WCN3-F1
#
_cell.length_a   1.000
_cell.length_b   1.000
_cell.length_c   1.000
_cell.angle_alpha   90.00
_cell.angle_beta   90.00
_cell.angle_gamma   90.00
#
_symmetry.space_group_name_H-M   'P 1'
#
loop_
_entity.id
_entity.type
_entity.pdbx_description
1 polymer ?
#
loop_
_entity_poly.entity_id
_entity_poly.type
_entity_poly.pdbx_seq_one_letter_code
_entity_poly.pdbx_strand_id
1 'polypeptide(L)'
;MLNDILLAIGITTVIIGIFITVREKSSEQSYNNQNNYSEIEQLHHEISYSLKNILNDSLNQIELKTEHAIQSIELKVAALKHESEENKESTRTKNKLITKHKDIYDLYTEGLSPREIAIKLNRGVGEVETIVSLLKLERDK
;
A
#
# COMPACT_ATOMS: atom_id res chain seq x y z
N MET A 1 -69.71 8.03 67.10
CA MET A 1 -68.50 8.03 67.96
C MET A 1 -67.61 6.83 67.65
N LEU A 2 -67.95 5.59 68.03
CA LEU A 2 -67.07 4.42 67.78
C LEU A 2 -66.90 4.10 66.28
N ASN A 3 -67.99 4.16 65.50
CA ASN A 3 -67.95 3.89 64.06
C ASN A 3 -67.14 4.93 63.28
N ASP A 4 -67.19 6.20 63.69
CA ASP A 4 -66.45 7.28 63.03
C ASP A 4 -64.94 7.16 63.28
N ILE A 5 -64.55 6.68 64.48
CA ILE A 5 -63.15 6.40 64.83
C ILE A 5 -62.61 5.20 64.02
N LEU A 6 -63.41 4.12 63.89
CA LEU A 6 -63.04 2.95 63.08
C LEU A 6 -62.89 3.31 61.59
N LEU A 7 -63.79 4.14 61.06
CA LEU A 7 -63.71 4.63 59.69
C LEU A 7 -62.45 5.47 59.48
N ALA A 8 -62.15 6.38 60.42
CA ALA A 8 -60.95 7.22 60.36
C ALA A 8 -59.67 6.38 60.33
N ILE A 9 -59.55 5.39 61.23
CA ILE A 9 -58.40 4.46 61.28
C ILE A 9 -58.26 3.68 59.97
N GLY A 10 -59.37 3.18 59.41
CA GLY A 10 -59.36 2.46 58.14
C GLY A 10 -58.77 3.31 57.00
N ILE A 11 -59.21 4.57 56.90
CA ILE A 11 -58.72 5.51 55.88
C ILE A 11 -57.23 5.81 56.07
N THR A 12 -56.76 6.07 57.29
CA THR A 12 -55.33 6.32 57.53
C THR A 12 -54.47 5.11 57.17
N THR A 13 -54.94 3.90 57.46
CA THR A 13 -54.19 2.67 57.16
C THR A 13 -54.03 2.47 55.65
N VAL A 14 -55.07 2.76 54.88
CA VAL A 14 -55.03 2.70 53.40
C VAL A 14 -54.06 3.75 52.84
N ILE A 15 -54.11 4.99 53.34
CA ILE A 15 -53.20 6.05 52.90
C ILE A 15 -51.73 5.69 53.18
N ILE A 16 -51.44 5.16 54.37
CA ILE A 16 -50.10 4.70 54.73
C ILE A 16 -49.64 3.55 53.83
N GLY A 17 -50.52 2.58 53.55
CA GLY A 17 -50.23 1.48 52.64
C GLY A 17 -49.86 1.96 51.23
N ILE A 18 -50.66 2.86 50.66
CA ILE A 18 -50.40 3.46 49.35
C ILE A 18 -49.05 4.20 49.36
N PHE A 19 -48.78 4.97 50.42
CA PHE A 19 -47.53 5.73 50.55
C PHE A 19 -46.29 4.81 50.57
N ILE A 20 -46.35 3.68 51.28
CA ILE A 20 -45.26 2.70 51.32
C ILE A 20 -45.04 2.07 49.94
N THR A 21 -46.11 1.62 49.28
CA THR A 21 -46.00 0.97 47.95
C THR A 21 -45.46 1.92 46.87
N VAL A 22 -45.85 3.21 46.89
CA VAL A 22 -45.33 4.20 45.94
C VAL A 22 -43.85 4.50 46.18
N ARG A 23 -43.43 4.53 47.45
CA ARG A 23 -42.03 4.77 47.82
C ARG A 23 -41.12 3.62 47.38
N GLU A 24 -41.54 2.38 47.59
CA GLU A 24 -40.78 1.17 47.25
C GLU A 24 -40.54 1.06 45.73
N LYS A 25 -41.59 1.29 44.93
CA LYS A 25 -41.49 1.29 43.47
C LYS A 25 -40.56 2.40 42.94
N SER A 26 -40.59 3.58 43.57
CA SER A 26 -39.69 4.68 43.23
C SER A 26 -38.22 4.36 43.54
N SER A 27 -37.95 3.66 44.66
CA SER A 27 -36.59 3.21 44.98
C SER A 27 -36.08 2.16 44.01
N GLU A 28 -36.86 1.12 43.67
CA GLU A 28 -36.45 0.10 42.70
C GLU A 28 -36.13 0.70 41.33
N GLN A 29 -36.96 1.64 40.86
CA GLN A 29 -36.73 2.31 39.59
C GLN A 29 -35.45 3.16 39.60
N SER A 30 -35.08 3.75 40.75
CA SER A 30 -33.86 4.53 40.90
C SER A 30 -32.61 3.65 40.92
N TYR A 31 -32.65 2.51 41.62
CA TYR A 31 -31.57 1.52 41.62
C TYR A 31 -31.33 0.92 40.23
N ASN A 32 -32.40 0.55 39.51
CA ASN A 32 -32.28 0.01 38.16
C ASN A 32 -31.72 1.03 37.17
N ASN A 33 -32.14 2.29 37.25
CA ASN A 33 -31.59 3.34 36.39
C ASN A 33 -30.11 3.63 36.67
N GLN A 34 -29.68 3.57 37.92
CA GLN A 34 -28.27 3.77 38.29
C GLN A 34 -27.37 2.64 37.77
N ASN A 35 -27.84 1.38 37.87
CA ASN A 35 -27.12 0.24 37.32
C ASN A 35 -27.01 0.33 35.78
N ASN A 36 -28.10 0.69 35.10
CA ASN A 36 -28.10 0.87 33.64
C ASN A 36 -27.14 1.98 33.21
N TYR A 37 -27.07 3.11 33.94
CA TYR A 37 -26.12 4.18 33.65
C TYR A 37 -24.67 3.72 33.80
N SER A 38 -24.35 2.99 34.87
CA SER A 38 -23.01 2.44 35.09
C SER A 38 -22.62 1.44 34.00
N GLU A 39 -23.56 0.60 33.56
CA GLU A 39 -23.31 -0.38 32.50
C GLU A 39 -23.07 0.32 31.15
N ILE A 40 -23.85 1.36 30.82
CA ILE A 40 -23.65 2.17 29.61
C ILE A 40 -22.29 2.87 29.60
N GLU A 41 -21.85 3.44 30.73
CA GLU A 41 -20.53 4.07 30.81
C GLU A 41 -19.38 3.08 30.62
N GLN A 42 -19.50 1.88 31.21
CA GLN A 42 -18.51 0.81 31.02
C GLN A 42 -18.44 0.38 29.56
N LEU A 43 -19.60 0.17 28.93
CA LEU A 43 -19.70 -0.24 27.55
C LEU A 43 -19.15 0.84 26.61
N HIS A 44 -19.41 2.12 26.91
CA HIS A 44 -18.82 3.24 26.18
C HIS A 44 -17.29 3.29 26.33
N HIS A 45 -16.76 3.01 27.51
CA HIS A 45 -15.32 2.95 27.75
C HIS A 45 -14.66 1.81 26.98
N GLU A 46 -15.27 0.62 26.99
CA GLU A 46 -14.78 -0.55 26.26
C GLU A 46 -14.80 -0.35 24.73
N ILE A 47 -15.89 0.22 24.19
CA ILE A 47 -15.98 0.60 22.77
C ILE A 47 -14.90 1.63 22.43
N SER A 48 -14.72 2.66 23.25
CA SER A 48 -13.71 3.70 23.00
C SER A 48 -12.29 3.13 22.99
N TYR A 49 -11.99 2.22 23.93
CA TYR A 49 -10.69 1.57 24.01
C TYR A 49 -10.42 0.65 22.82
N SER A 50 -11.40 -0.19 22.47
CA SER A 50 -11.28 -1.09 21.32
C SER A 50 -11.12 -0.34 20.00
N LEU A 51 -11.90 0.74 19.78
CA LEU A 51 -11.76 1.60 18.61
C LEU A 51 -10.36 2.23 18.52
N LYS A 52 -9.82 2.71 19.65
CA LYS A 52 -8.47 3.28 19.69
C LYS A 52 -7.41 2.24 19.30
N ASN A 53 -7.55 1.01 19.78
CA ASN A 53 -6.63 -0.07 19.43
C ASN A 53 -6.72 -0.47 17.96
N ILE A 54 -7.94 -0.60 17.41
CA ILE A 54 -8.17 -0.89 15.99
C ILE A 54 -7.57 0.21 15.11
N LEU A 55 -7.78 1.47 15.47
CA LEU A 55 -7.20 2.60 14.74
C LEU A 55 -5.67 2.53 14.74
N ASN A 56 -5.06 2.28 15.90
CA ASN A 56 -3.62 2.21 16.02
C ASN A 56 -3.03 1.02 15.24
N ASP A 57 -3.67 -0.15 15.29
CA ASP A 57 -3.25 -1.31 14.50
C ASP A 57 -3.36 -1.04 12.99
N SER A 58 -4.47 -0.42 12.57
CA SER A 58 -4.66 -0.04 11.16
C SER A 58 -3.61 0.97 10.69
N LEU A 59 -3.23 1.94 11.53
CA LEU A 59 -2.17 2.90 11.19
C LEU A 59 -0.82 2.21 11.02
N ASN A 60 -0.45 1.33 11.96
CA ASN A 60 0.79 0.56 11.88
C ASN A 60 0.83 -0.32 10.62
N GLN A 61 -0.29 -0.96 10.26
CA GLN A 61 -0.36 -1.76 9.03
C GLN A 61 -0.21 -0.92 7.76
N ILE A 62 -0.76 0.29 7.73
CA ILE A 62 -0.60 1.21 6.60
C ILE A 62 0.85 1.66 6.49
N GLU A 63 1.50 2.00 7.62
CA GLU A 63 2.91 2.40 7.66
C GLU A 63 3.81 1.29 7.10
N LEU A 64 3.68 0.06 7.61
CA LEU A 64 4.45 -1.10 7.13
C LEU A 64 4.23 -1.36 5.63
N LYS A 65 2.98 -1.30 5.15
CA LYS A 65 2.68 -1.48 3.72
C LYS A 65 3.28 -0.37 2.87
N THR A 66 3.31 0.85 3.38
CA THR A 66 3.88 2.01 2.68
C THR A 66 5.40 1.89 2.59
N GLU A 67 6.07 1.51 3.68
CA GLU A 67 7.51 1.25 3.69
C GLU A 67 7.90 0.13 2.70
N HIS A 68 7.15 -0.98 2.70
CA HIS A 68 7.37 -2.06 1.73
C HIS A 68 7.15 -1.59 0.28
N ALA A 69 6.12 -0.78 0.03
CA ALA A 69 5.87 -0.22 -1.29
C ALA A 69 7.03 0.68 -1.74
N ILE A 70 7.52 1.56 -0.86
CA ILE A 70 8.68 2.43 -1.14
C ILE A 70 9.92 1.59 -1.47
N GLN A 71 10.27 0.62 -0.64
CA GLN A 71 11.42 -0.26 -0.90
C GLN A 71 11.28 -1.00 -2.25
N SER A 72 10.08 -1.48 -2.56
CA SER A 72 9.85 -2.18 -3.84
C SER A 72 10.00 -1.25 -5.05
N ILE A 73 9.61 0.03 -4.91
CA ILE A 73 9.77 1.04 -5.94
C ILE A 73 11.25 1.39 -6.08
N GLU A 74 11.97 1.60 -4.98
CA GLU A 74 13.41 1.90 -4.99
C GLU A 74 14.20 0.79 -5.68
N LEU A 75 13.92 -0.47 -5.37
CA LEU A 75 14.54 -1.63 -6.03
C LEU A 75 14.23 -1.66 -7.53
N LYS A 76 12.98 -1.42 -7.93
CA LYS A 76 12.61 -1.34 -9.35
C LYS A 76 13.28 -0.19 -10.07
N VAL A 77 13.39 0.99 -9.44
CA VAL A 77 14.07 2.16 -10.00
C VAL A 77 15.57 1.89 -10.14
N ALA A 78 16.20 1.23 -9.16
CA ALA A 78 17.59 0.83 -9.24
C ALA A 78 17.84 -0.16 -10.40
N ALA A 79 16.97 -1.16 -10.56
CA ALA A 79 17.03 -2.11 -11.67
C ALA A 79 16.89 -1.42 -13.04
N LEU A 80 15.91 -0.53 -13.19
CA LEU A 80 15.69 0.22 -14.43
C LEU A 80 16.85 1.16 -14.77
N LYS A 81 17.50 1.75 -13.76
CA LYS A 81 18.73 2.55 -13.98
C LYS A 81 19.87 1.68 -14.49
N HIS A 82 20.05 0.49 -13.92
CA HIS A 82 21.09 -0.44 -14.34
C HIS A 82 20.88 -0.93 -15.78
N GLU A 83 19.64 -1.29 -16.14
CA GLU A 83 19.27 -1.63 -17.53
C GLU A 83 19.46 -0.45 -18.49
N SER A 84 19.16 0.78 -18.05
CA SER A 84 19.38 1.97 -18.87
C SER A 84 20.86 2.30 -19.08
N GLU A 85 21.74 2.01 -18.13
CA GLU A 85 23.19 2.25 -18.28
C GLU A 85 23.82 1.20 -19.20
N GLU A 86 23.44 -0.07 -19.05
CA GLU A 86 23.91 -1.17 -19.91
C GLU A 86 23.49 -0.97 -21.37
N ASN A 87 22.26 -0.47 -21.60
CA ASN A 87 21.75 -0.19 -22.94
C ASN A 87 22.42 1.05 -23.58
N LYS A 88 22.75 2.09 -22.79
CA LYS A 88 23.48 3.28 -23.27
C LYS A 88 24.93 2.97 -23.63
N GLU A 89 25.59 2.09 -22.88
CA GLU A 89 26.96 1.70 -23.18
C GLU A 89 27.02 0.91 -24.48
N SER A 90 26.11 -0.05 -24.68
CA SER A 90 25.95 -0.82 -25.93
C SER A 90 25.68 0.05 -27.17
N THR A 91 24.78 1.06 -27.06
CA THR A 91 24.52 1.98 -28.18
C THR A 91 25.71 2.91 -28.47
N ARG A 92 26.49 3.29 -27.46
CA ARG A 92 27.66 4.17 -27.63
C ARG A 92 28.82 3.45 -28.32
N THR A 93 29.09 2.18 -27.99
CA THR A 93 30.08 1.35 -28.69
C THR A 93 29.67 1.08 -30.12
N LYS A 94 28.38 0.75 -30.37
CA LYS A 94 27.84 0.54 -31.72
C LYS A 94 28.03 1.77 -32.62
N ASN A 95 27.67 2.95 -32.13
CA ASN A 95 27.89 4.20 -32.88
C ASN A 95 29.38 4.49 -33.12
N LYS A 96 30.27 4.13 -32.18
CA LYS A 96 31.72 4.32 -32.33
C LYS A 96 32.34 3.36 -33.37
N LEU A 97 31.87 2.11 -33.44
CA LEU A 97 32.35 1.14 -34.43
C LEU A 97 31.89 1.54 -35.84
N ILE A 98 30.62 1.89 -36.00
CA ILE A 98 30.03 2.33 -37.27
C ILE A 98 30.72 3.61 -37.76
N THR A 99 30.95 4.60 -36.89
CA THR A 99 31.63 5.85 -37.31
C THR A 99 33.08 5.62 -37.72
N LYS A 100 33.81 4.71 -37.06
CA LYS A 100 35.22 4.43 -37.37
C LYS A 100 35.41 3.67 -38.69
N HIS A 101 34.44 2.82 -39.05
CA HIS A 101 34.50 1.97 -40.25
C HIS A 101 33.33 2.22 -41.19
N LYS A 102 32.87 3.47 -41.28
CA LYS A 102 31.70 3.89 -42.06
C LYS A 102 31.78 3.43 -43.51
N ASP A 103 32.93 3.60 -44.15
CA ASP A 103 33.12 3.22 -45.56
C ASP A 103 32.92 1.71 -45.80
N ILE A 104 33.32 0.88 -44.83
CA ILE A 104 33.12 -0.58 -44.89
C ILE A 104 31.65 -0.90 -44.61
N TYR A 105 31.03 -0.21 -43.64
CA TYR A 105 29.62 -0.39 -43.30
C TYR A 105 28.70 -0.04 -44.48
N ASP A 106 28.90 1.12 -45.10
CA ASP A 106 28.08 1.60 -46.22
C ASP A 106 28.13 0.60 -47.39
N LEU A 107 29.34 0.19 -47.81
CA LEU A 107 29.51 -0.79 -48.88
C LEU A 107 28.96 -2.18 -48.52
N TYR A 108 29.05 -2.57 -47.26
CA TYR A 108 28.44 -3.82 -46.79
C TYR A 108 26.91 -3.75 -46.82
N THR A 109 26.31 -2.60 -46.47
CA THR A 109 24.85 -2.38 -46.58
C THR A 109 24.37 -2.30 -48.03
N GLU A 110 25.24 -1.88 -48.95
CA GLU A 110 25.01 -1.96 -50.40
C GLU A 110 25.06 -3.41 -50.94
N GLY A 111 25.45 -4.38 -50.10
CA GLY A 111 25.46 -5.80 -50.44
C GLY A 111 26.77 -6.31 -51.05
N LEU A 112 27.85 -5.52 -51.01
CA LEU A 112 29.16 -5.96 -51.50
C LEU A 112 29.76 -7.03 -50.58
N SER A 113 30.46 -8.00 -51.18
CA SER A 113 31.21 -8.99 -50.42
C SER A 113 32.45 -8.37 -49.77
N PRO A 114 32.95 -8.94 -48.64
CA PRO A 114 34.16 -8.45 -47.98
C PRO A 114 35.38 -8.34 -48.91
N ARG A 115 35.47 -9.23 -49.90
CA ARG A 115 36.54 -9.22 -50.90
C ARG A 115 36.43 -8.05 -51.87
N GLU A 116 35.23 -7.71 -52.31
CA GLU A 116 34.99 -6.55 -53.18
C GLU A 116 35.23 -5.24 -52.44
N ILE A 117 34.79 -5.16 -51.18
CA ILE A 117 35.03 -4.00 -50.30
C ILE A 117 36.54 -3.80 -50.10
N ALA A 118 37.28 -4.87 -49.82
CA ALA A 118 38.73 -4.83 -49.65
C ALA A 118 39.45 -4.30 -50.90
N ILE A 119 39.03 -4.71 -52.09
CA ILE A 119 39.56 -4.20 -53.36
C ILE A 119 39.21 -2.71 -53.53
N LYS A 120 37.95 -2.34 -53.29
CA LYS A 120 37.45 -0.96 -53.48
C LYS A 120 38.10 0.05 -52.53
N LEU A 121 38.41 -0.38 -51.30
CA LEU A 121 39.05 0.45 -50.27
C LEU A 121 40.56 0.26 -50.17
N ASN A 122 41.16 -0.60 -51.00
CA ASN A 122 42.57 -0.99 -50.95
C ASN A 122 43.03 -1.42 -49.54
N ARG A 123 42.25 -2.32 -48.91
CA ARG A 123 42.49 -2.87 -47.57
C ARG A 123 42.69 -4.38 -47.58
N GLY A 124 43.21 -4.93 -46.48
CA GLY A 124 43.33 -6.38 -46.32
C GLY A 124 41.96 -7.06 -46.19
N VAL A 125 41.75 -8.16 -46.92
CA VAL A 125 40.48 -8.91 -46.89
C VAL A 125 40.14 -9.37 -45.47
N GLY A 126 41.11 -9.86 -44.71
CA GLY A 126 40.89 -10.29 -43.32
C GLY A 126 40.51 -9.15 -42.37
N GLU A 127 40.99 -7.93 -42.61
CA GLU A 127 40.57 -6.74 -41.84
C GLU A 127 39.08 -6.46 -42.08
N VAL A 128 38.67 -6.46 -43.36
CA VAL A 128 37.29 -6.22 -43.75
C VAL A 128 36.36 -7.32 -43.23
N GLU A 129 36.74 -8.59 -43.34
CA GLU A 129 35.96 -9.71 -42.80
C GLU A 129 35.75 -9.61 -41.30
N THR A 130 36.80 -9.21 -40.57
CA THR A 130 36.73 -9.02 -39.12
C THR A 130 35.74 -7.92 -38.78
N ILE A 131 35.83 -6.76 -39.45
CA ILE A 131 34.94 -5.62 -39.22
C ILE A 131 33.50 -5.98 -39.57
N VAL A 132 33.26 -6.63 -40.72
CA VAL A 132 31.91 -7.09 -41.12
C VAL A 132 31.35 -8.09 -40.12
N SER A 133 32.17 -8.99 -39.58
CA SER A 133 31.74 -9.97 -38.57
C SER A 133 31.35 -9.27 -37.26
N LEU A 134 32.10 -8.26 -36.84
CA LEU A 134 31.76 -7.43 -35.68
C LEU A 134 30.44 -6.66 -35.91
N LEU A 135 30.27 -6.07 -37.10
CA LEU A 135 29.04 -5.36 -37.47
C LEU A 135 27.81 -6.29 -37.54
N LYS A 136 27.97 -7.55 -37.98
CA LYS A 136 26.91 -8.58 -37.96
C LYS A 136 26.53 -8.97 -36.54
N LEU A 137 27.53 -9.27 -35.71
CA LEU A 137 27.35 -9.64 -34.30
C LEU A 137 26.61 -8.54 -33.50
N GLU A 138 26.82 -7.27 -33.85
CA GLU A 138 26.13 -6.12 -33.27
C GLU A 138 24.73 -5.83 -33.86
N ARG A 139 24.34 -6.50 -34.95
CA ARG A 139 23.01 -6.40 -35.57
C ARG A 139 22.05 -7.48 -35.07
N ASP A 140 22.59 -8.65 -34.71
CA ASP A 140 21.82 -9.82 -34.26
C ASP A 140 21.61 -9.87 -32.72
N LYS A 141 22.12 -8.89 -31.98
CA LYS A 141 21.80 -8.60 -30.58
C LYS A 141 20.75 -7.50 -30.47
#